data_AF-A0A1V5IPJ3-F1
#
_entry.id   AF-A0A1V5IPJ3-F1
#
_cell.length_a   1.000
_cell.length_b   1.000
_cell.length_c   1.000
_cell.angle_alpha   90.00
_cell.angle_beta   90.00
_cell.angle_gamma   90.00
#
_symmetry.space_group_name_H-M   'P 1'
#
loop_
_entity.id
_entity.type
_entity.pdbx_description
1 polymer ?
#
loop_
_entity_poly.entity_id
_entity_poly.type
_entity_poly.pdbx_seq_one_letter_code
_entity_poly.pdbx_strand_id
1 'polypeptide(L)' 'MIRVRTFATPIKIFATMRELHDLDAQVEVFLKEQGATEVFSMSDSTTVGESGETIGLIRAVTYSVPD' A
#
# COMPACT_ATOMS: atom_id res chain seq x y z
N MET A 1 -3.52 9.77 17.74
CA MET A 1 -3.03 10.62 16.62
C MET A 1 -3.33 10.02 15.23
N ILE A 2 -3.79 10.83 14.25
CA ILE A 2 -3.98 10.40 12.85
C ILE A 2 -2.64 10.48 12.08
N ARG A 3 -2.31 9.46 11.30
CA ARG A 3 -1.08 9.34 10.51
C ARG A 3 -1.37 8.87 9.09
N VAL A 4 -0.43 9.14 8.19
CA VAL A 4 -0.45 8.66 6.80
C VAL A 4 0.85 7.92 6.51
N ARG A 5 0.76 6.76 5.86
CA ARG A 5 1.91 5.99 5.36
C ARG A 5 1.70 5.64 3.90
N THR A 6 2.74 5.80 3.10
CA THR A 6 2.78 5.34 1.71
C THR A 6 3.64 4.09 1.55
N PHE A 7 3.23 3.23 0.63
CA PHE A 7 3.91 2.02 0.21
C PHE A 7 4.03 2.03 -1.31
N ALA A 8 5.10 1.46 -1.84
CA ALA A 8 5.30 1.30 -3.27
C ALA A 8 5.70 -0.14 -3.57
N THR A 9 5.08 -0.74 -4.57
CA THR A 9 5.43 -2.08 -5.06
C THR A 9 5.49 -2.08 -6.59
N PRO A 10 6.47 -2.74 -7.21
CA PRO A 10 6.44 -2.98 -8.65
C PRO A 10 5.28 -3.91 -9.00
N ILE A 11 4.73 -3.75 -10.20
CA ILE A 11 3.76 -4.67 -10.80
C ILE A 11 4.40 -5.32 -12.02
N LYS A 12 4.65 -6.63 -11.95
CA LYS A 12 5.24 -7.42 -13.03
C LYS A 12 4.14 -8.19 -13.77
N ILE A 13 4.38 -8.37 -15.08
CA ILE A 13 3.52 -9.13 -15.96
C ILE A 13 3.34 -10.56 -15.39
N PHE A 14 2.09 -11.01 -15.33
CA PHE A 14 1.67 -12.30 -14.77
C PHE A 14 1.98 -12.54 -13.27
N ALA A 15 2.45 -11.54 -12.53
CA ALA A 15 2.69 -11.64 -11.09
C ALA A 15 1.80 -10.73 -10.23
N THR A 16 0.94 -9.92 -10.87
CA THR A 16 0.14 -8.87 -10.22
C THR A 16 -0.57 -9.33 -8.96
N MET A 17 -1.30 -10.45 -8.99
CA MET A 17 -2.03 -10.93 -7.81
C MET A 17 -1.11 -11.23 -6.62
N ARG A 18 0.05 -11.85 -6.87
CA ARG A 18 1.04 -12.10 -5.83
C ARG A 18 1.57 -10.78 -5.26
N GLU A 19 1.91 -9.83 -6.10
CA GLU A 19 2.47 -8.55 -5.67
C GLU A 19 1.48 -7.71 -4.87
N LEU A 20 0.18 -7.78 -5.21
CA LEU A 20 -0.88 -7.15 -4.42
C LEU A 20 -1.06 -7.83 -3.06
N HIS A 21 -1.04 -9.17 -3.02
CA HIS A 21 -1.10 -9.92 -1.75
C HIS A 21 0.12 -9.64 -0.86
N ASP A 22 1.31 -9.57 -1.44
CA ASP A 22 2.54 -9.25 -0.72
C ASP A 22 2.50 -7.80 -0.18
N LEU A 23 1.91 -6.87 -0.94
CA LEU A 23 1.68 -5.50 -0.47
C LEU A 23 0.66 -5.44 0.68
N ASP A 24 -0.45 -6.18 0.57
CA ASP A 24 -1.45 -6.28 1.65
C ASP A 24 -0.82 -6.79 2.95
N ALA A 25 -0.03 -7.87 2.86
CA ALA A 25 0.66 -8.43 4.02
C ALA A 25 1.65 -7.43 4.65
N GLN A 26 2.38 -6.68 3.83
CA GLN A 26 3.27 -5.62 4.32
C GLN A 26 2.53 -4.50 5.04
N VAL A 27 1.39 -4.07 4.50
CA VAL A 27 0.54 -3.05 5.12
C VAL A 27 -0.03 -3.55 6.44
N GLU A 28 -0.52 -4.80 6.50
CA GLU A 28 -1.05 -5.40 7.71
C GLU A 28 0.00 -5.47 8.83
N VAL A 29 1.19 -6.00 8.52
CA VAL A 29 2.32 -6.08 9.47
C VAL A 29 2.67 -4.68 9.98
N PHE A 30 2.82 -3.70 9.09
CA PHE A 30 3.13 -2.32 9.47
C PHE A 30 2.07 -1.73 10.42
N LEU A 31 0.78 -1.85 10.09
CA LEU A 31 -0.30 -1.29 10.90
C LEU A 31 -0.32 -1.93 12.30
N LYS A 32 -0.09 -3.23 12.38
CA LYS A 32 0.01 -3.95 13.65
C LYS A 32 1.21 -3.48 14.48
N GLU A 33 2.38 -3.32 13.86
CA GLU A 33 3.59 -2.82 14.52
C GLU A 33 3.45 -1.37 15.02
N GLN A 34 2.69 -0.54 14.30
CA GLN A 34 2.39 0.82 14.75
C GLN A 34 1.34 0.89 15.86
N GLY A 35 0.68 -0.22 16.20
CA GLY A 35 -0.45 -0.22 17.12
C GLY A 35 -1.66 0.53 16.56
N ALA A 36 -1.90 0.43 15.26
CA ALA A 36 -3.01 1.10 14.61
C ALA A 36 -4.35 0.60 15.17
N THR A 37 -5.24 1.52 15.51
CA THR A 37 -6.57 1.23 16.07
C THR A 37 -7.68 1.29 15.03
N GLU A 38 -7.51 2.11 13.99
CA GLU A 38 -8.50 2.31 12.93
C GLU A 38 -7.82 2.70 11.62
N VAL A 39 -8.37 2.25 10.49
CA VAL A 39 -7.98 2.67 9.14
C VAL A 39 -9.11 3.49 8.54
N PHE A 40 -8.83 4.76 8.22
CA PHE A 40 -9.82 5.68 7.67
C PHE A 40 -9.90 5.60 6.15
N SER A 41 -8.75 5.40 5.49
CA SER A 41 -8.70 5.31 4.04
C SER A 41 -7.50 4.51 3.56
N MET A 42 -7.69 3.87 2.42
CA MET A 42 -6.65 3.23 1.63
C MET A 42 -6.89 3.62 0.18
N SER A 43 -5.88 4.21 -0.46
CA SER A 43 -5.97 4.72 -1.83
C SER A 43 -4.78 4.24 -2.64
N ASP A 44 -5.05 3.81 -3.87
CA ASP A 44 -4.08 3.25 -4.77
C ASP A 44 -3.92 4.13 -6.02
N SER A 45 -2.68 4.31 -6.46
CA SER A 45 -2.33 4.99 -7.70
C SER A 45 -1.29 4.18 -8.46
N THR A 46 -1.53 3.94 -9.75
CA THR A 46 -0.61 3.20 -10.61
C THR A 46 0.52 4.11 -11.09
N THR A 47 1.74 3.57 -11.13
CA THR A 47 2.84 4.18 -11.88
C THR A 47 2.89 3.62 -13.29
N VAL A 48 3.31 4.47 -14.23
CA VAL A 48 3.24 4.18 -15.66
C VAL A 48 4.65 4.15 -16.24
N GLY A 49 4.95 3.12 -17.04
CA GLY A 49 6.20 2.97 -17.77
C GLY A 49 6.23 3.75 -19.08
N GLU A 50 7.33 3.66 -19.82
CA GLU A 50 7.55 4.46 -21.03
C GLU A 50 6.53 4.17 -22.14
N SER A 51 5.93 2.97 -22.18
CA SER A 51 4.94 2.58 -23.19
C SER A 51 3.49 2.76 -22.72
N GLY A 52 3.26 3.39 -21.57
CA GLY A 52 1.92 3.59 -21.01
C GLY A 52 1.40 2.41 -20.17
N GLU A 53 2.21 1.37 -19.98
CA GLU A 53 1.87 0.20 -19.17
C GLU A 53 1.96 0.49 -17.67
N THR A 54 1.12 -0.18 -16.88
CA THR A 54 1.23 -0.11 -15.41
C THR A 54 2.43 -0.93 -14.95
N ILE A 55 3.39 -0.29 -14.28
CA ILE A 55 4.64 -0.92 -13.80
C ILE A 55 4.78 -0.95 -12.28
N GLY A 56 3.83 -0.33 -11.56
CA GLY A 56 3.87 -0.26 -10.11
C GLY A 56 2.59 0.28 -9.52
N LEU A 57 2.49 0.16 -8.21
CA LEU A 57 1.38 0.66 -7.40
C LEU A 57 1.94 1.43 -6.21
N ILE A 58 1.42 2.64 -5.99
CA ILE A 58 1.62 3.43 -4.79
C ILE A 58 0.33 3.35 -3.98
N ARG A 59 0.42 2.85 -2.76
CA ARG A 59 -0.69 2.78 -1.81
C ARG A 59 -0.48 3.76 -0.67
N ALA A 60 -1.46 4.63 -0.43
CA ALA A 60 -1.50 5.50 0.74
C ALA A 60 -2.54 4.98 1.75
N VAL A 61 -2.14 4.84 3.01
CA VAL A 61 -2.99 4.38 4.11
C VAL A 61 -3.06 5.47 5.17
N THR A 62 -4.28 5.91 5.51
CA THR A 62 -4.56 6.83 6.61
C THR A 62 -5.11 6.04 7.78
N TYR A 63 -4.47 6.15 8.95
CA TYR A 63 -4.79 5.34 10.14
C TYR A 63 -4.63 6.15 11.43
N SER A 64 -5.28 5.70 12.51
CA SER A 64 -5.08 6.22 13.87
C SER A 64 -4.20 5.29 14.69
N VAL A 65 -3.43 5.87 15.61
CA VAL A 65 -2.80 5.17 16.73
C VAL A 65 -3.27 5.82 18.04
N PRO A 66 -3.23 5.09 19.18
CA PRO A 66 -3.37 5.67 20.50
C PRO A 66 -2.39 6.83 20.69
N ASP A 67 -2.77 7.80 21.53
CA ASP A 67 -1.89 8.92 21.88
C ASP A 67 -0.70 8.47 22.74
#